data_AF-A0A0J7KIG7-F1
#
_entry.id   AF-A0A0J7KIG7-F1
#
_cell.length_a   1.000
_cell.length_b   1.000
_cell.length_c   1.000
_cell.angle_alpha   90.00
_cell.angle_beta   90.00
_cell.angle_gamma   90.00
#
_symmetry.space_group_name_H-M   'P 1'
#
loop_
_entity.id
_entity.type
_entity.pdbx_description
1 polymer ?
#
loop_
_entity_poly.entity_id
_entity_poly.type
_entity_poly.pdbx_seq_one_letter_code
_entity_poly.pdbx_strand_id
1 'polypeptide(L)'
;MDLILKLCVGADRRLGKNANEVKNHPFFANIDFEKGLRRQMAPHIPRIEYPTDTSNFDPVDPDKLRNSESSDSNKSDELLDNGKPFHGFFEFTFRRFFDDGGGPAYPSRISLDDNDNQGPVYV
;
A
#
# COMPACT_ATOMS: atom_id res chain seq x y z
N MET A 1 33.50 1.89 12.50
CA MET A 1 32.40 2.87 12.63
C MET A 1 32.70 4.04 11.71
N ASP A 2 32.04 4.13 10.56
CA ASP A 2 32.29 5.20 9.57
C ASP A 2 31.01 5.55 8.80
N LEU A 3 30.37 4.55 8.17
CA LEU A 3 29.11 4.70 7.42
C LEU A 3 28.04 5.50 8.17
N ILE A 4 27.77 5.15 9.44
CA ILE A 4 26.74 5.83 10.25
C ILE A 4 27.07 7.31 10.44
N LEU A 5 28.33 7.65 10.73
CA LEU A 5 28.75 9.04 10.90
C LEU A 5 28.68 9.83 9.59
N LYS A 6 28.94 9.18 8.44
CA LYS A 6 28.82 9.77 7.11
C LYS A 6 27.36 9.95 6.63
N LEU A 7 26.42 9.22 7.19
CA LEU A 7 24.97 9.38 6.94
C LEU A 7 24.34 10.40 7.91
N CYS A 8 24.70 10.35 9.19
CA CYS A 8 24.14 11.16 10.27
C CYS A 8 24.77 12.56 10.40
N VAL A 9 24.87 13.29 9.28
CA VAL A 9 25.35 14.69 9.20
C VAL A 9 24.40 15.57 8.38
N GLY A 10 24.70 16.87 8.32
CA GLY A 10 24.04 17.85 7.46
C GLY A 10 24.05 17.44 5.98
N ALA A 11 23.02 17.84 5.24
CA ALA A 11 22.80 17.41 3.86
C ALA A 11 23.90 17.89 2.88
N ASP A 12 24.61 18.96 3.24
CA ASP A 12 25.81 19.47 2.58
C ASP A 12 26.97 18.47 2.56
N ARG A 13 27.10 17.65 3.62
CA ARG A 13 28.21 16.71 3.86
C ARG A 13 27.79 15.24 3.90
N ARG A 14 26.50 14.95 3.84
CA ARG A 14 25.94 13.59 3.88
C ARG A 14 26.39 12.76 2.67
N LEU A 15 26.83 11.54 2.95
CA LEU A 15 27.11 10.51 1.95
C LEU A 15 25.81 10.06 1.28
N GLY A 16 25.83 9.92 -0.05
CA GLY A 16 24.67 9.51 -0.83
C GLY A 16 24.01 10.63 -1.63
N LYS A 17 24.78 11.65 -2.08
CA LYS A 17 24.27 12.59 -3.10
C LYS A 17 24.02 11.86 -4.42
N ASN A 18 24.82 10.84 -4.70
CA ASN A 18 24.54 9.74 -5.60
C ASN A 18 24.52 8.41 -4.81
N ALA A 19 23.57 7.52 -5.08
CA ALA A 19 23.47 6.21 -4.42
C ALA A 19 24.74 5.34 -4.56
N ASN A 20 25.53 5.53 -5.62
CA ASN A 20 26.80 4.83 -5.82
C ASN A 20 27.86 5.20 -4.75
N GLU A 21 27.78 6.36 -4.12
CA GLU A 21 28.63 6.72 -2.96
C GLU A 21 28.39 5.79 -1.78
N VAL A 22 27.13 5.38 -1.56
CA VAL A 22 26.75 4.45 -0.50
C VAL A 22 27.11 3.02 -0.90
N LYS A 23 26.81 2.59 -2.14
CA LYS A 23 27.19 1.25 -2.64
C LYS A 23 28.70 0.99 -2.54
N ASN A 24 29.51 1.97 -2.90
CA ASN A 24 30.98 1.85 -2.94
C ASN A 24 31.63 2.06 -1.56
N HIS A 25 30.85 2.27 -0.50
CA HIS A 25 31.37 2.44 0.85
C HIS A 25 31.92 1.09 1.39
N PRO A 26 33.13 1.02 2.00
CA PRO A 26 33.77 -0.25 2.37
C PRO A 26 32.94 -1.21 3.24
N PHE A 27 31.97 -0.69 3.99
CA PHE A 27 30.98 -1.51 4.73
C PHE A 27 30.20 -2.49 3.84
N PHE A 28 29.95 -2.14 2.58
CA PHE A 28 29.22 -2.95 1.60
C PHE A 28 30.14 -3.69 0.62
N ALA A 29 31.46 -3.78 0.87
CA ALA A 29 32.42 -4.38 -0.06
C ALA A 29 32.12 -5.85 -0.44
N ASN A 30 31.35 -6.58 0.39
CA ASN A 30 30.92 -7.95 0.14
C ASN A 30 29.53 -8.06 -0.52
N ILE A 31 28.88 -6.94 -0.87
CA ILE A 31 27.54 -6.91 -1.45
C ILE A 31 27.60 -6.70 -2.97
N ASP A 32 27.26 -7.74 -3.71
CA ASP A 32 27.09 -7.66 -5.16
C ASP A 32 25.73 -7.03 -5.51
N PHE A 33 25.74 -5.72 -5.77
CA PHE A 33 24.56 -4.96 -6.15
C PHE A 33 24.06 -5.27 -7.58
N GLU A 34 24.95 -5.70 -8.49
CA GLU A 34 24.65 -5.85 -9.91
C GLU A 34 24.01 -7.22 -10.24
N LYS A 35 24.45 -8.30 -9.58
CA LYS A 35 23.75 -9.60 -9.64
C LYS A 35 22.35 -9.54 -9.03
N GLY A 36 22.08 -8.52 -8.21
CA GLY A 36 20.75 -8.12 -7.75
C GLY A 36 20.41 -8.70 -6.37
N LEU A 37 20.43 -7.83 -5.36
CA LEU A 37 20.28 -8.17 -3.93
C LEU A 37 19.09 -9.10 -3.61
N ARG A 38 17.95 -8.93 -4.29
CA ARG A 38 16.72 -9.75 -4.09
C ARG A 38 16.86 -11.23 -4.50
N ARG A 39 17.94 -11.61 -5.20
CA ARG A 39 18.25 -13.01 -5.57
C ARG A 39 19.16 -13.71 -4.55
N GLN A 40 19.67 -12.99 -3.55
CA GLN A 40 20.44 -13.56 -2.46
C GLN A 40 19.48 -14.12 -1.39
N MET A 41 19.90 -15.16 -0.68
CA MET A 41 19.11 -15.73 0.42
C MET A 41 18.96 -14.70 1.54
N ALA A 42 17.73 -14.45 1.99
CA ALA A 42 17.47 -13.52 3.08
C ALA A 42 18.06 -14.07 4.41
N PRO A 43 18.73 -13.24 5.24
CA PRO A 43 19.26 -13.68 6.53
C PRO A 43 18.20 -14.15 7.54
N HIS A 44 16.96 -13.71 7.34
CA HIS A 44 15.78 -14.16 8.08
C HIS A 44 14.63 -14.35 7.10
N ILE A 45 13.89 -15.44 7.28
CA ILE A 45 12.63 -15.72 6.59
C ILE A 45 11.55 -15.70 7.68
N PRO A 46 10.57 -14.76 7.64
CA PRO A 46 9.50 -14.72 8.63
C PRO A 46 8.63 -15.97 8.52
N ARG A 47 8.14 -16.45 9.65
CA ARG A 47 7.22 -17.58 9.69
C ARG A 47 5.83 -17.11 9.30
N ILE A 48 5.21 -17.80 8.35
CA ILE A 48 3.83 -17.57 7.90
C ILE A 48 3.15 -18.94 7.93
N GLU A 49 2.14 -19.11 8.79
CA GLU A 49 1.43 -20.39 8.96
C GLU A 49 0.26 -20.55 7.97
N TYR A 50 -0.38 -19.46 7.56
CA TYR A 50 -1.54 -19.44 6.66
C TYR A 50 -1.66 -18.10 5.91
N PRO A 51 -2.43 -17.99 4.80
CA PRO A 51 -2.46 -16.78 3.95
C PRO A 51 -2.93 -15.48 4.62
N THR A 52 -3.61 -15.59 5.76
CA THR A 52 -4.12 -14.46 6.57
C THR A 52 -3.43 -14.36 7.94
N ASP A 53 -2.23 -14.94 8.08
CA ASP A 53 -1.45 -14.95 9.33
C ASP A 53 -0.94 -13.54 9.69
N THR A 54 -1.43 -13.03 10.83
CA THR A 54 -1.05 -11.72 11.39
C THR A 54 -0.06 -11.83 12.55
N SER A 55 0.50 -13.00 12.86
CA SER A 55 1.39 -13.23 14.03
C SER A 55 2.73 -12.48 13.99
N ASN A 56 3.05 -11.83 12.87
CA ASN A 56 4.21 -10.95 12.70
C ASN A 56 3.88 -9.47 12.97
N PHE A 57 2.67 -9.15 13.44
CA PHE A 57 2.20 -7.81 13.81
C PHE A 57 1.80 -7.77 15.28
N ASP A 58 2.00 -6.64 15.95
CA ASP A 58 1.51 -6.42 17.31
C ASP A 58 -0.05 -6.42 17.33
N PRO A 59 -0.69 -6.98 18.37
CA PRO A 59 -2.14 -6.90 18.53
C PRO A 59 -2.64 -5.45 18.58
N VAL A 60 -3.76 -5.17 17.91
CA VAL A 60 -4.38 -3.85 17.96
C VAL A 60 -5.01 -3.62 19.33
N ASP A 61 -4.54 -2.60 20.02
CA ASP A 61 -5.10 -2.14 21.29
C ASP A 61 -6.48 -1.50 21.06
N PRO A 62 -7.57 -2.01 21.68
CA PRO A 62 -8.92 -1.50 21.46
C PRO A 62 -9.09 -0.05 21.91
N ASP A 63 -8.35 0.42 22.92
CA ASP A 63 -8.42 1.81 23.39
C ASP A 63 -7.66 2.78 22.46
N LYS A 64 -6.83 2.24 21.55
CA LYS A 64 -6.16 3.00 20.49
C LYS A 64 -6.88 2.94 19.14
N LEU A 65 -7.92 2.12 19.01
CA LEU A 65 -8.86 2.25 17.89
C LEU A 65 -9.53 3.62 18.01
N ARG A 66 -9.25 4.51 17.05
CA ARG A 66 -10.05 5.72 16.88
C ARG A 66 -11.43 5.29 16.40
N ASN A 67 -12.34 5.04 17.34
CA ASN A 67 -13.75 4.85 17.06
C ASN A 67 -14.25 6.07 16.29
N SER A 68 -14.44 5.90 14.98
CA SER A 68 -15.14 6.83 14.10
C SER A 68 -16.66 6.72 14.32
N GLU A 69 -17.06 6.62 15.59
CA GLU A 69 -18.44 6.79 16.07
C GLU A 69 -18.82 8.24 15.75
N SER A 70 -19.41 8.45 14.56
CA SER A 70 -19.83 9.76 14.09
C SER A 70 -21.06 10.22 14.87
N SER A 71 -20.82 10.80 16.04
CA SER A 71 -21.82 11.29 16.98
C SER A 71 -22.57 12.53 16.46
N ASP A 72 -23.45 12.33 15.47
CA ASP A 72 -24.76 13.01 15.33
C ASP A 72 -25.51 12.55 14.06
N SER A 73 -25.64 11.24 13.87
CA SER A 73 -26.51 10.63 12.84
C SER A 73 -28.02 10.73 13.18
N ASN A 74 -28.52 11.91 13.55
CA ASN A 74 -29.92 12.07 13.98
C ASN A 74 -30.57 13.47 13.79
N LYS A 75 -30.12 14.27 12.81
CA LYS A 75 -30.90 15.43 12.33
C LYS A 75 -30.97 15.47 10.80
N SER A 76 -32.20 15.60 10.32
CA SER A 76 -32.56 15.68 8.91
C SER A 76 -32.07 16.97 8.26
N ASP A 77 -31.43 16.85 7.09
CA ASP A 77 -31.70 17.76 5.97
C ASP A 77 -31.40 17.04 4.64
N GLU A 78 -32.42 16.83 3.81
CA GLU A 78 -32.24 16.25 2.46
C GLU A 78 -31.91 17.35 1.44
N LEU A 79 -30.82 18.10 1.67
CA LEU A 79 -30.35 19.08 0.68
C LEU A 79 -28.84 19.37 0.81
N LEU A 80 -28.18 19.45 -0.35
CA LEU A 80 -26.86 20.08 -0.56
C LEU A 80 -25.63 19.48 0.15
N ASP A 81 -25.22 18.25 -0.20
CA ASP A 81 -23.78 17.87 -0.13
C ASP A 81 -23.11 17.85 -1.52
N ASN A 82 -23.61 18.70 -2.42
CA ASN A 82 -23.23 18.74 -3.84
C ASN A 82 -21.89 19.50 -4.07
N GLY A 83 -20.99 19.46 -3.08
CA GLY A 83 -19.80 20.33 -3.01
C GLY A 83 -18.58 19.76 -2.27
N LYS A 84 -18.67 18.62 -1.59
CA LYS A 84 -17.46 17.90 -1.13
C LYS A 84 -16.80 17.19 -2.32
N PRO A 85 -15.45 17.20 -2.43
CA PRO A 85 -14.77 16.42 -3.45
C PRO A 85 -15.03 14.93 -3.20
N PHE A 86 -15.53 14.23 -4.22
CA PHE A 86 -15.90 12.81 -4.18
C PHE A 86 -14.69 11.97 -3.76
N HIS A 87 -14.68 11.50 -2.51
CA HIS A 87 -13.47 11.02 -1.83
C HIS A 87 -13.16 9.53 -2.12
N GLY A 88 -13.32 9.12 -3.38
CA GLY A 88 -13.06 7.76 -3.82
C GLY A 88 -11.60 7.53 -4.22
N PHE A 89 -10.90 6.69 -3.47
CA PHE A 89 -9.63 6.09 -3.92
C PHE A 89 -9.96 4.94 -4.88
N PHE A 90 -10.08 5.24 -6.19
CA PHE A 90 -10.39 4.25 -7.22
C PHE A 90 -9.16 3.42 -7.64
N GLU A 91 -8.36 3.00 -6.65
CA GLU A 91 -7.23 2.08 -6.79
C GLU A 91 -7.66 0.63 -6.54
N PHE A 92 -8.65 0.20 -7.32
CA PHE A 92 -8.75 -1.21 -7.70
C PHE A 92 -7.52 -1.53 -8.66
N THR A 93 -7.24 -2.75 -9.13
CA THR A 93 -6.08 -3.02 -10.05
C THR A 93 -6.45 -3.49 -11.47
N PHE A 94 -6.16 -2.70 -12.52
CA PHE A 94 -6.69 -2.89 -13.91
C PHE A 94 -5.93 -3.90 -14.74
N ARG A 95 -6.10 -5.17 -14.36
CA ARG A 95 -5.98 -6.29 -15.30
C ARG A 95 -7.19 -6.39 -16.23
N ARG A 96 -7.25 -5.39 -17.13
CA ARG A 96 -7.36 -5.64 -18.57
C ARG A 96 -8.64 -6.36 -19.07
N PHE A 97 -9.82 -5.80 -18.77
CA PHE A 97 -11.09 -6.17 -19.41
C PHE A 97 -11.35 -5.45 -20.75
N PHE A 98 -10.42 -4.62 -21.26
CA PHE A 98 -10.63 -3.79 -22.45
C PHE A 98 -9.89 -4.26 -23.71
N ASP A 99 -9.06 -5.30 -23.61
CA ASP A 99 -8.13 -5.68 -24.68
C ASP A 99 -8.63 -6.85 -25.56
N ASP A 100 -9.73 -7.51 -25.18
CA ASP A 100 -10.58 -8.23 -26.12
C ASP A 100 -11.64 -7.24 -26.62
N GLY A 101 -11.35 -6.61 -27.76
CA GLY A 101 -11.96 -5.33 -28.12
C GLY A 101 -13.40 -5.40 -28.63
N GLY A 102 -14.24 -4.46 -28.17
CA GLY A 102 -15.51 -4.12 -28.82
C GLY A 102 -16.72 -3.97 -27.88
N GLY A 103 -16.80 -2.86 -27.13
CA GLY A 103 -18.00 -2.44 -26.39
C GLY A 103 -18.30 -0.96 -26.61
N PRO A 104 -19.55 -0.54 -26.87
CA PRO A 104 -19.88 0.85 -27.17
C PRO A 104 -19.82 1.77 -25.94
N ALA A 105 -19.67 3.07 -26.18
CA ALA A 105 -19.64 4.08 -25.13
C ALA A 105 -20.95 4.15 -24.34
N TYR A 106 -20.84 4.26 -23.01
CA TYR A 106 -21.95 4.27 -22.05
C TYR A 106 -22.98 5.38 -22.29
N PRO A 107 -24.27 5.06 -22.14
CA PRO A 107 -25.25 6.00 -21.63
C PRO A 107 -25.95 5.46 -20.36
N SER A 108 -25.85 6.25 -19.28
CA SER A 108 -26.88 6.45 -18.25
C SER A 108 -27.54 5.26 -17.52
N ARG A 109 -27.30 5.22 -16.20
CA ARG A 109 -28.14 4.63 -15.13
C ARG A 109 -28.25 3.09 -15.11
N ILE A 110 -27.47 2.50 -14.20
CA ILE A 110 -27.74 1.18 -13.65
C ILE A 110 -28.88 1.31 -12.62
N SER A 111 -29.98 0.59 -12.83
CA SER A 111 -30.90 0.26 -11.73
C SER A 111 -30.23 -0.78 -10.82
N LEU A 112 -30.41 -0.63 -9.52
CA LEU A 112 -30.19 -1.70 -8.56
C LEU A 112 -31.48 -2.50 -8.45
N ASP A 113 -31.45 -3.75 -8.89
CA ASP A 113 -32.42 -4.80 -8.57
C ASP A 113 -31.63 -6.09 -8.30
N ASP A 114 -32.16 -6.95 -7.43
CA ASP A 114 -31.40 -8.00 -6.74
C ASP A 114 -30.87 -9.13 -7.65
N ASN A 115 -29.71 -9.68 -7.29
CA ASN A 115 -29.73 -11.00 -6.64
C ASN A 115 -28.48 -11.27 -5.80
N ASP A 116 -28.69 -11.88 -4.64
CA ASP A 116 -27.64 -12.35 -3.73
C ASP A 116 -26.91 -13.61 -4.28
N ASN A 117 -25.91 -14.06 -3.52
CA ASN A 117 -25.23 -15.37 -3.63
C ASN A 117 -24.14 -15.53 -4.72
N GLN A 118 -23.02 -14.84 -4.52
CA GLN A 118 -21.70 -15.31 -4.96
C GLN A 118 -20.66 -15.08 -3.86
N GLY A 119 -20.35 -16.13 -3.10
CA GLY A 119 -19.32 -16.11 -2.05
C GLY A 119 -17.91 -15.95 -2.63
N PRO A 120 -16.94 -15.45 -1.83
CA PRO A 120 -15.61 -15.12 -2.34
C PRO A 120 -14.81 -16.35 -2.79
N VAL A 121 -14.29 -16.29 -4.02
CA VAL A 121 -13.28 -17.22 -4.52
C VAL A 121 -11.91 -16.56 -4.36
N TYR A 122 -11.03 -17.18 -3.58
CA TYR A 122 -9.67 -16.71 -3.33
C TYR A 122 -8.71 -17.22 -4.41
N VAL A 123 -7.66 -16.43 -4.68
CA VAL A 123 -6.58 -16.68 -5.67
C VAL A 123 -5.23 -16.51 -4.98
#